data_AF-A0AAV5SU45-F1
#
_entry.id   AF-A0AAV5SU45-F1
#
_cell.length_a   1.000
_cell.length_b   1.000
_cell.length_c   1.000
_cell.angle_alpha   90.00
_cell.angle_beta   90.00
_cell.angle_gamma   90.00
#
_symmetry.space_group_name_H-M   'P 1'
#
loop_
_entity.id
_entity.type
_entity.pdbx_description
1 polymer ?
#
loop_
_entity_poly.entity_id
_entity_poly.type
_entity_poly.pdbx_seq_one_letter_code
_entity_poly.pdbx_strand_id
1 'polypeptide(L)'
;MSFEIQQTHNGDCNFLYIKMELCKYSLAEWLSENEYRDLKRMKLWFRQIVSAVDYIHDNGRIHRDLKPRNILFKSEDHLMACDLGIITDEEFMWTIVFMWMDRTFEMGTKMYMAPEQVGWTKYTNKVDVFALGLILAELCI
;
A
#
# COMPACT_ATOMS: atom_id res chain seq x y z
N MET A 1 -8.97 9.68 4.31
CA MET A 1 -8.10 9.50 5.48
C MET A 1 -7.75 10.89 5.99
N SER A 2 -8.06 11.22 7.24
CA SER A 2 -7.68 12.50 7.83
C SER A 2 -6.39 12.31 8.61
N PHE A 3 -5.40 13.18 8.37
CA PHE A 3 -4.14 13.15 9.09
C PHE A 3 -3.75 14.55 9.54
N GLU A 4 -3.09 14.62 10.70
CA GLU A 4 -2.48 15.84 11.22
C GLU A 4 -0.97 15.65 11.23
N ILE A 5 -0.24 16.59 10.64
CA ILE A 5 1.22 16.58 10.60
C ILE A 5 1.74 17.61 11.59
N GLN A 6 2.64 17.19 12.47
CA GLN A 6 3.38 18.08 13.37
C GLN A 6 4.87 17.84 13.19
N GLN A 7 5.63 18.92 13.07
CA GLN A 7 7.09 18.87 13.10
C GLN A 7 7.57 19.50 14.40
N THR A 8 8.48 18.81 15.08
CA THR A 8 9.17 19.37 16.24
C THR A 8 10.66 19.31 16.03
N HIS A 9 11.36 20.25 16.64
CA HIS A 9 12.79 20.40 16.58
C HIS A 9 13.34 20.30 18.00
N ASN A 10 14.24 19.35 18.25
CA ASN A 10 14.87 19.18 19.55
C ASN A 10 16.39 19.03 19.35
N GLY A 11 17.14 20.11 19.57
CA GLY A 11 18.57 20.13 19.25
C GLY A 11 18.83 19.85 17.77
N ASP A 12 19.73 18.94 17.42
CA ASP A 12 20.10 18.61 16.03
C ASP A 12 19.12 17.66 15.30
N CYS A 13 18.04 17.21 15.96
CA CYS A 13 17.10 16.23 15.41
C CYS A 13 15.74 16.86 15.07
N ASN A 14 15.30 16.64 13.82
CA ASN A 14 13.94 16.93 13.37
C ASN A 14 13.06 15.68 13.50
N PHE A 15 11.93 15.83 14.16
CA PHE A 15 10.93 14.76 14.30
C PHE A 15 9.67 15.13 13.54
N LEU A 16 9.17 14.18 12.73
CA LEU A 16 7.90 14.27 12.04
C LEU A 16 6.89 13.35 12.75
N TYR A 17 5.82 13.93 13.27
CA TYR A 17 4.71 13.20 13.85
C TYR A 17 3.53 13.26 12.89
N ILE A 18 3.01 12.08 12.56
CA ILE A 18 1.81 11.93 11.73
C ILE A 18 0.76 11.26 12.59
N LYS A 19 -0.27 12.02 12.96
CA LYS A 19 -1.44 11.51 13.67
C LYS A 19 -2.48 11.11 12.64
N MET A 20 -2.95 9.87 12.72
CA MET A 20 -3.89 9.27 11.79
C MET A 20 -4.95 8.46 12.53
N GLU A 21 -5.98 8.04 11.82
CA GLU A 21 -7.03 7.19 12.36
C GLU A 21 -6.47 5.81 12.76
N LEU A 22 -6.84 5.34 13.95
CA LEU A 22 -6.43 4.04 14.46
C LEU A 22 -7.23 2.92 13.78
N CYS A 23 -6.53 2.02 13.09
CA CYS A 23 -7.11 0.79 12.55
C CYS A 23 -6.86 -0.39 13.50
N LYS A 24 -7.70 -1.43 13.42
CA LYS A 24 -7.63 -2.57 14.36
C LYS A 24 -6.48 -3.52 14.06
N TYR A 25 -6.37 -3.94 12.80
CA TYR A 25 -5.37 -4.89 12.30
C TYR A 25 -5.27 -4.79 10.78
N SER A 26 -4.24 -5.38 10.20
CA SER A 26 -3.99 -5.48 8.77
C SER A 26 -4.64 -6.71 8.13
N LEU A 27 -4.75 -6.71 6.80
CA LEU A 27 -5.19 -7.88 6.04
C LEU A 27 -4.21 -9.03 6.18
N ALA A 28 -2.91 -8.76 6.31
CA ALA A 28 -1.91 -9.79 6.60
C ALA A 28 -2.19 -10.53 7.92
N GLU A 29 -2.47 -9.78 9.00
CA GLU A 29 -2.82 -10.37 10.30
C GLU A 29 -4.11 -11.19 10.20
N TRP A 30 -5.14 -10.63 9.56
CA TRP A 30 -6.40 -11.36 9.37
C TRP A 30 -6.23 -12.66 8.58
N LEU A 31 -5.48 -12.64 7.47
CA LEU A 31 -5.19 -13.82 6.65
C LEU A 31 -4.45 -14.91 7.43
N SER A 32 -3.55 -14.51 8.34
CA SER A 32 -2.78 -15.46 9.16
C SER A 32 -3.61 -16.17 10.23
N GLU A 33 -4.71 -15.56 10.68
CA GLU A 33 -5.57 -16.08 11.75
C GLU A 33 -6.84 -16.78 11.23
N ASN A 34 -7.17 -16.63 9.95
CA ASN A 34 -8.45 -17.07 9.38
C ASN A 34 -8.27 -18.03 8.20
N GLU A 35 -8.38 -19.33 8.48
CA GLU A 35 -8.38 -20.39 7.46
C GLU A 35 -9.72 -20.47 6.71
N TYR A 36 -10.85 -20.29 7.41
CA TYR A 36 -12.17 -20.26 6.77
C TYR A 36 -12.52 -18.84 6.32
N ARG A 37 -12.73 -18.67 5.02
CA ARG A 37 -12.93 -17.34 4.42
C ARG A 37 -14.21 -17.29 3.61
N ASP A 38 -15.12 -16.42 4.03
CA ASP A 38 -16.38 -16.21 3.34
C ASP A 38 -16.17 -15.45 2.02
N LEU A 39 -16.58 -16.08 0.91
CA LEU A 39 -16.38 -15.54 -0.43
C LEU A 39 -17.11 -14.20 -0.64
N LYS A 40 -18.25 -13.97 0.02
CA LYS A 40 -18.98 -12.70 -0.12
C LYS A 40 -18.22 -11.56 0.55
N ARG A 41 -17.70 -11.78 1.77
CA ARG A 41 -16.83 -10.83 2.47
C ARG A 41 -15.57 -10.54 1.68
N MET A 42 -14.88 -11.56 1.19
CA MET A 42 -13.66 -11.37 0.39
C MET A 42 -13.92 -10.53 -0.87
N LYS A 43 -15.02 -10.78 -1.60
CA LYS A 43 -15.41 -9.96 -2.75
C LYS A 43 -15.69 -8.51 -2.37
N LEU A 44 -16.39 -8.30 -1.24
CA LEU A 44 -16.66 -6.95 -0.73
C LEU A 44 -15.38 -6.21 -0.37
N TRP A 45 -14.44 -6.88 0.29
CA TRP A 45 -13.16 -6.31 0.69
C TRP A 45 -12.30 -6.00 -0.51
N PHE A 46 -12.17 -6.94 -1.44
CA PHE A 46 -11.39 -6.73 -2.66
C PHE A 46 -11.93 -5.55 -3.48
N ARG A 47 -13.25 -5.39 -3.58
CA ARG A 47 -13.86 -4.21 -4.21
C ARG A 47 -13.46 -2.90 -3.53
N GLN A 48 -13.37 -2.86 -2.20
CA GLN A 48 -12.91 -1.67 -1.47
C GLN A 48 -11.44 -1.36 -1.76
N ILE A 49 -10.59 -2.38 -1.79
CA ILE A 49 -9.16 -2.22 -2.11
C ILE A 49 -9.01 -1.68 -3.54
N VAL A 50 -9.69 -2.28 -4.52
CA VAL A 50 -9.66 -1.81 -5.91
C VAL A 50 -10.17 -0.38 -6.02
N SER A 51 -11.27 -0.02 -5.34
CA SER A 51 -11.80 1.34 -5.36
C SER A 51 -10.82 2.36 -4.76
N ALA A 52 -10.05 1.99 -3.73
CA ALA A 52 -9.03 2.87 -3.17
C ALA A 52 -7.86 3.07 -4.14
N VAL A 53 -7.44 2.02 -4.85
CA VAL A 53 -6.37 2.09 -5.85
C VAL A 53 -6.81 2.88 -7.08
N ASP A 54 -8.03 2.67 -7.55
CA ASP A 54 -8.64 3.42 -8.66
C ASP A 54 -8.63 4.93 -8.37
N TYR A 55 -9.03 5.32 -7.15
CA TYR A 55 -8.94 6.71 -6.70
C TYR A 55 -7.50 7.26 -6.72
N ILE A 56 -6.51 6.46 -6.31
CA ILE A 56 -5.10 6.87 -6.37
C ILE A 56 -4.67 7.09 -7.83
N HIS A 57 -5.03 6.17 -8.73
CA HIS A 57 -4.67 6.23 -10.15
C HIS A 57 -5.33 7.42 -10.86
N ASP A 58 -6.60 7.70 -10.57
CA ASP A 58 -7.34 8.86 -11.10
C ASP A 58 -6.69 10.20 -10.72
N ASN A 59 -5.92 10.23 -9.63
CA ASN A 59 -5.16 11.40 -9.19
C ASN A 59 -3.72 11.43 -9.75
N GLY A 60 -3.40 10.63 -10.78
CA GLY A 60 -2.08 10.60 -11.43
C GLY A 60 -0.97 10.01 -10.56
N ARG A 61 -1.34 9.22 -9.56
CA ARG A 61 -0.46 8.68 -8.52
C ARG A 61 -0.41 7.16 -8.59
N ILE A 62 0.68 6.58 -8.07
CA ILE A 62 0.89 5.14 -8.01
C ILE A 62 1.22 4.76 -6.56
N HIS A 63 0.63 3.69 -6.04
CA HIS A 63 0.85 3.25 -4.66
C HIS A 63 2.22 2.58 -4.44
N ARG A 64 2.63 1.66 -5.34
CA ARG A 64 3.96 1.01 -5.42
C ARG A 64 4.34 0.05 -4.29
N ASP A 65 3.57 -0.01 -3.21
CA ASP A 65 3.79 -0.91 -2.06
C ASP A 65 2.47 -1.50 -1.56
N LEU A 66 1.60 -1.91 -2.50
CA LEU A 66 0.39 -2.66 -2.17
C LEU A 66 0.77 -4.06 -1.71
N LYS A 67 0.36 -4.39 -0.49
CA LYS A 67 0.50 -5.70 0.14
C LYS A 67 -0.52 -5.84 1.27
N PRO A 68 -0.89 -7.04 1.72
CA PRO A 68 -1.88 -7.23 2.77
C PRO A 68 -1.54 -6.49 4.08
N ARG A 69 -0.26 -6.29 4.40
CA ARG A 69 0.18 -5.51 5.56
C ARG A 69 -0.23 -4.02 5.48
N ASN A 70 -0.33 -3.49 4.26
CA ASN A 70 -0.69 -2.09 3.99
C ASN A 70 -2.19 -1.90 3.75
N ILE A 71 -2.99 -2.97 3.84
CA ILE A 71 -4.45 -2.88 3.83
C ILE A 71 -4.94 -3.07 5.26
N LEU A 72 -5.59 -2.06 5.82
CA LEU A 72 -6.00 -2.04 7.23
C LEU A 72 -7.52 -2.14 7.38
N PHE A 73 -7.96 -2.85 8.43
CA PHE A 73 -9.35 -2.87 8.86
C PHE A 73 -9.62 -1.70 9.80
N LYS A 74 -10.39 -0.73 9.31
CA LYS A 74 -10.90 0.38 10.11
C LYS A 74 -12.03 -0.08 11.03
N SER A 75 -12.93 -0.92 10.50
CA SER A 75 -13.98 -1.58 11.26
C SER A 75 -14.30 -2.94 10.64
N GLU A 76 -15.30 -3.64 11.19
CA GLU A 76 -15.79 -4.85 10.54
C GLU A 76 -16.24 -4.53 9.11
N ASP A 77 -15.76 -5.31 8.16
CA ASP A 77 -16.01 -5.19 6.72
C ASP A 77 -15.63 -3.85 6.06
N HIS A 78 -14.86 -3.00 6.74
CA HIS A 78 -14.39 -1.74 6.17
C HIS A 78 -12.86 -1.69 6.12
N LEU A 79 -12.32 -1.71 4.90
CA LEU A 79 -10.88 -1.73 4.65
C LEU A 79 -10.41 -0.39 4.07
N MET A 80 -9.16 -0.06 4.37
CA MET A 80 -8.48 1.13 3.88
C MET A 80 -7.07 0.76 3.41
N ALA A 81 -6.67 1.23 2.24
CA ALA A 81 -5.27 1.17 1.83
C ALA A 81 -4.48 2.28 2.55
N CYS A 82 -3.36 1.90 3.13
CA CYS A 82 -2.48 2.75 3.94
C CYS A 82 -1.04 2.65 3.42
N ASP A 83 -0.14 3.40 4.06
CA ASP A 83 1.27 3.51 3.66
C ASP A 83 1.45 4.16 2.29
N LEU A 84 1.11 5.45 2.25
CA LEU A 84 1.31 6.30 1.07
C LEU A 84 2.76 6.76 0.93
N GLY A 85 3.71 6.18 1.68
CA GLY A 85 5.09 6.65 1.80
C GLY A 85 5.88 6.66 0.49
N ILE A 86 5.36 6.01 -0.55
CA ILE A 86 5.96 5.91 -1.89
C ILE A 86 4.99 6.42 -2.96
N ILE A 87 3.92 7.11 -2.58
CA ILE A 87 3.02 7.72 -3.56
C ILE A 87 3.69 8.93 -4.19
N THR A 88 3.96 8.81 -5.48
CA THR A 88 4.58 9.85 -6.29
C THR A 88 3.83 9.98 -7.60
N ASP A 89 3.78 11.22 -8.08
CA ASP A 89 3.20 11.57 -9.36
C ASP A 89 3.93 10.84 -10.50
N GLU A 90 3.17 10.38 -11.49
CA GLU A 90 3.71 9.66 -12.65
C GLU A 90 4.77 10.48 -13.40
N GLU A 91 4.65 11.80 -13.40
CA GLU A 91 5.57 12.74 -14.04
C GLU A 91 6.93 12.86 -13.32
N PHE A 92 6.95 12.74 -11.99
CA PHE A 92 8.16 12.83 -11.15
C PHE A 92 8.91 11.51 -10.98
N MET A 93 8.45 10.44 -11.65
CA MET A 93 8.99 9.09 -11.53
C MET A 93 10.51 9.02 -11.81
N TRP A 94 11.03 9.83 -12.73
CA TRP A 94 12.45 9.78 -13.13
C TRP A 94 13.41 10.25 -12.03
N THR A 95 13.09 11.34 -11.33
CA THR A 95 13.95 11.87 -10.25
C THR A 95 13.96 10.94 -9.04
N ILE A 96 12.82 10.29 -8.79
CA ILE A 96 12.58 9.35 -7.69
C ILE A 96 13.26 8.00 -7.95
N VAL A 97 13.14 7.37 -9.13
CA VAL A 97 13.71 6.04 -9.39
C VAL A 97 15.22 5.99 -9.07
N PHE A 98 15.98 7.05 -9.38
CA PHE A 98 17.40 7.12 -9.02
C PHE A 98 17.69 7.26 -7.52
N MET A 99 16.83 7.93 -6.74
CA MET A 99 17.00 8.10 -5.29
C MET A 99 16.57 6.87 -4.48
N TRP A 100 15.67 6.05 -5.03
CA TRP A 100 15.05 4.94 -4.32
C TRP A 100 15.73 3.59 -4.58
N MET A 101 16.71 3.53 -5.49
CA MET A 101 17.60 2.39 -5.69
C MET A 101 18.28 1.92 -4.40
N ASP A 102 18.44 2.80 -3.39
CA ASP A 102 19.14 2.50 -2.13
C ASP A 102 18.25 2.19 -0.92
N ARG A 103 16.93 2.47 -0.92
CA ARG A 103 16.17 2.61 0.36
C ARG A 103 15.01 1.66 0.65
N THR A 104 14.68 0.69 -0.20
CA THR A 104 13.51 -0.19 0.02
C THR A 104 13.82 -1.69 -0.12
N PHE A 105 14.96 -2.12 0.43
CA PHE A 105 15.34 -3.53 0.47
C PHE A 105 14.93 -4.22 1.78
N GLU A 106 13.63 -4.48 1.94
CA GLU A 106 13.16 -5.54 2.83
C GLU A 106 12.64 -6.72 2.00
N MET A 107 13.07 -7.94 2.32
CA MET A 107 12.73 -9.15 1.55
C MET A 107 11.22 -9.38 1.43
N GLY A 108 10.42 -8.95 2.41
CA GLY A 108 8.96 -9.11 2.41
C GLY A 108 8.21 -8.22 1.40
N THR A 109 8.76 -7.06 1.04
CA THR A 109 8.13 -6.12 0.09
C THR A 109 8.25 -6.61 -1.36
N LYS A 110 9.25 -7.44 -1.69
CA LYS A 110 9.43 -7.97 -3.05
C LYS A 110 8.32 -8.93 -3.50
N MET A 111 7.63 -9.59 -2.57
CA MET A 111 6.65 -10.63 -2.93
C MET A 111 5.47 -10.08 -3.73
N TYR A 112 5.09 -8.81 -3.53
CA TYR A 112 3.98 -8.16 -4.22
C TYR A 112 4.44 -7.22 -5.34
N MET A 113 5.75 -7.14 -5.58
CA MET A 113 6.35 -6.21 -6.52
C MET A 113 6.24 -6.74 -7.95
N ALA A 114 5.75 -5.91 -8.86
CA ALA A 114 5.69 -6.25 -10.28
C ALA A 114 7.10 -6.44 -10.87
N PRO A 115 7.28 -7.34 -11.85
CA PRO A 115 8.60 -7.63 -12.43
C PRO A 115 9.28 -6.40 -13.03
N GLU A 116 8.52 -5.49 -13.66
CA GLU A 116 9.02 -4.23 -14.20
C GLU A 116 9.49 -3.24 -13.11
N GLN A 117 8.94 -3.34 -11.90
CA GLN A 117 9.35 -2.56 -10.72
C GLN A 117 10.67 -3.11 -10.15
N VAL A 118 10.86 -4.43 -10.13
CA VAL A 118 12.14 -5.07 -9.75
C VAL A 118 13.24 -4.81 -10.77
N GLY A 119 12.89 -4.76 -12.05
CA GLY A 119 13.83 -4.47 -13.14
C GLY A 119 14.30 -3.01 -13.17
N TRP A 120 13.78 -2.15 -12.28
CA TRP A 120 14.06 -0.70 -12.24
C TRP A 120 13.84 0.00 -13.59
N THR A 121 12.91 -0.56 -14.38
CA THR A 121 12.55 -0.03 -15.69
C THR A 121 11.44 1.01 -15.56
N LYS A 122 11.13 1.74 -16.63
CA LYS A 122 9.95 2.59 -16.64
C LYS A 122 8.70 1.73 -16.45
N TYR A 123 7.94 2.02 -15.39
CA TYR A 123 6.67 1.36 -15.10
C TYR A 123 5.54 2.38 -14.97
N THR A 124 4.31 1.88 -14.95
CA THR A 124 3.09 2.69 -14.88
C THR A 124 2.28 2.25 -13.66
N ASN A 125 1.09 2.81 -13.48
CA ASN A 125 0.12 2.37 -12.48
C ASN A 125 -0.21 0.86 -12.53
N LYS A 126 0.14 0.16 -13.60
CA LYS A 126 -0.03 -1.30 -13.75
C LYS A 126 0.74 -2.14 -12.72
N VAL A 127 1.76 -1.59 -12.07
CA VAL A 127 2.44 -2.29 -10.97
C VAL A 127 1.50 -2.55 -9.78
N ASP A 128 0.58 -1.63 -9.52
CA ASP A 128 -0.44 -1.81 -8.47
C ASP A 128 -1.47 -2.87 -8.89
N VAL A 129 -1.77 -2.97 -10.19
CA VAL A 129 -2.68 -4.01 -10.73
C VAL A 129 -2.08 -5.41 -10.55
N PHE A 130 -0.77 -5.55 -10.73
CA PHE A 130 -0.06 -6.80 -10.44
C PHE A 130 -0.19 -7.16 -8.95
N ALA A 131 0.08 -6.22 -8.05
CA ALA A 131 -0.05 -6.43 -6.62
C ALA A 131 -1.49 -6.78 -6.20
N LEU A 132 -2.50 -6.12 -6.78
CA LEU A 132 -3.93 -6.46 -6.57
C LEU A 132 -4.23 -7.91 -6.96
N GLY A 133 -3.66 -8.40 -8.06
CA GLY A 133 -3.80 -9.80 -8.49
C GLY A 133 -3.28 -10.78 -7.45
N LEU A 134 -2.12 -10.47 -6.84
CA LEU A 134 -1.54 -11.29 -5.78
C LEU A 134 -2.36 -11.25 -4.49
N ILE A 135 -2.85 -10.07 -4.09
CA ILE A 135 -3.74 -9.92 -2.93
C ILE A 135 -5.03 -10.72 -3.13
N LEU A 136 -5.61 -10.69 -4.34
CA LEU A 136 -6.80 -11.48 -4.66
C LEU A 136 -6.53 -12.99 -4.57
N ALA A 137 -5.40 -13.44 -5.13
CA ALA A 137 -5.00 -14.84 -5.07
C ALA A 137 -4.85 -15.29 -3.61
N GLU A 138 -4.17 -14.48 -2.79
CA GLU A 138 -3.96 -14.77 -1.38
C GLU A 138 -5.26 -14.82 -0.59
N LEU A 139 -6.22 -13.91 -0.85
CA LEU A 139 -7.56 -14.01 -0.25
C LEU A 139 -8.19 -15.39 -0.52
N CYS A 140 -7.99 -15.95 -1.72
CA CYS A 140 -8.62 -17.20 -2.15
C CYS A 140 -7.90 -18.50 -1.71
N ILE A 141 -6.69 -18.43 -1.14
CA ILE A 141 -5.89 -19.59 -0.69
C ILE A 141 -6.00 -19.78 0.81
#